data_AF-A0A133P0R7-F1
#
_entry.id   AF-A0A133P0R7-F1
#
_cell.length_a   1.000
_cell.length_b   1.000
_cell.length_c   1.000
_cell.angle_alpha   90.00
_cell.angle_beta   90.00
_cell.angle_gamma   90.00
#
_symmetry.space_group_name_H-M   'P 1'
#
loop_
_entity.id
_entity.type
_entity.pdbx_description
1 polymer ?
#
loop_
_entity_poly.entity_id
_entity_poly.type
_entity_poly.pdbx_seq_one_letter_code
_entity_poly.pdbx_strand_id
1 'polypeptide(L)' 'MEHRIEHRTEYQILLNKFVGNNDLYKLLEECLLEDERQRESTYMMSGVYPERRNTVMKLMTDLKFNEEREVK' A
#
# COMPACT_ATOMS: atom_id res chain seq x y z
N MET A 1 -23.92 -0.02 -34.44
CA MET A 1 -22.99 0.64 -33.50
C MET A 1 -22.83 -0.32 -32.33
N GLU A 2 -21.74 -1.07 -32.28
CA GLU A 2 -21.53 -2.09 -31.24
C GLU A 2 -21.31 -1.38 -29.90
N HIS A 3 -22.24 -1.55 -28.96
CA HIS A 3 -22.01 -1.21 -27.56
C HIS A 3 -21.03 -2.22 -26.97
N ARG A 4 -19.73 -1.93 -27.05
CA ARG A 4 -18.73 -2.59 -26.20
C ARG A 4 -18.94 -2.08 -24.78
N ILE A 5 -19.79 -2.77 -24.02
CA ILE A 5 -19.78 -2.64 -22.57
C ILE A 5 -18.46 -3.29 -22.15
N GLU A 6 -17.41 -2.47 -22.08
CA GLU A 6 -16.17 -2.87 -21.44
C GLU A 6 -16.52 -3.27 -20.01
N HIS A 7 -16.35 -4.54 -19.68
CA HIS A 7 -16.28 -4.99 -18.29
C HIS A 7 -15.11 -4.28 -17.63
N ARG A 8 -15.29 -3.03 -17.21
CA ARG A 8 -14.34 -2.36 -16.32
C ARG A 8 -14.29 -3.23 -15.07
N THR A 9 -13.17 -3.91 -14.91
CA THR A 9 -12.91 -4.68 -13.69
C THR A 9 -12.98 -3.72 -12.50
N GLU A 10 -13.39 -4.20 -11.33
CA GLU A 10 -13.41 -3.42 -10.08
C GLU A 10 -12.07 -2.66 -9.87
N TYR A 11 -10.98 -3.29 -10.29
CA TYR A 11 -9.65 -2.70 -10.35
C TYR A 11 -9.59 -1.39 -11.15
N GLN A 12 -10.13 -1.34 -12.38
CA GLN A 12 -10.11 -0.13 -13.19
C GLN A 12 -11.01 0.97 -12.59
N ILE A 13 -12.11 0.59 -11.94
CA ILE A 13 -12.99 1.52 -11.23
C ILE A 13 -12.23 2.18 -10.07
N LEU A 14 -11.55 1.37 -9.25
CA LEU A 14 -10.73 1.85 -8.14
C LEU A 14 -9.54 2.69 -8.63
N LEU A 15 -8.86 2.27 -9.70
CA LEU A 15 -7.80 3.07 -10.31
C LEU A 15 -8.31 4.46 -10.67
N ASN A 16 -9.39 4.54 -11.45
CA ASN A 16 -9.96 5.81 -11.86
C ASN A 16 -10.41 6.68 -10.66
N LYS A 17 -10.91 6.05 -9.60
CA LYS A 17 -11.31 6.73 -8.36
C LYS A 17 -10.15 7.42 -7.66
N PHE A 18 -8.95 6.82 -7.69
CA PHE A 18 -7.79 7.30 -6.95
C PHE A 18 -6.73 8.00 -7.82
N VAL A 19 -6.98 8.16 -9.13
CA VAL A 19 -6.12 8.97 -10.02
C VAL A 19 -5.93 10.36 -9.45
N GLY A 20 -4.67 10.80 -9.33
CA GLY A 20 -4.32 12.14 -8.84
C GLY A 20 -4.54 12.36 -7.34
N ASN A 21 -4.83 11.30 -6.57
CA ASN A 21 -4.93 11.42 -5.11
C ASN A 21 -3.51 11.48 -4.49
N ASN A 22 -3.04 12.71 -4.29
CA ASN A 22 -1.70 12.97 -3.74
C ASN A 22 -1.49 12.41 -2.33
N ASP A 23 -2.53 12.35 -1.51
CA ASP A 23 -2.39 11.80 -0.15
C ASP A 23 -2.23 10.28 -0.18
N LEU A 24 -2.93 9.59 -1.09
CA LEU A 24 -2.70 8.17 -1.33
C LEU A 24 -1.27 7.91 -1.85
N TYR A 25 -0.76 8.75 -2.75
CA TYR A 25 0.63 8.63 -3.22
C TYR A 25 1.63 8.83 -2.09
N LYS A 26 1.48 9.87 -1.27
CA LYS A 26 2.33 10.09 -0.09
C LYS A 26 2.28 8.93 0.90
N LEU A 27 1.11 8.35 1.13
CA LEU A 27 0.97 7.18 2.01
C LEU A 27 1.75 5.97 1.45
N LEU A 28 1.69 5.74 0.14
CA LEU A 28 2.45 4.67 -0.52
C LEU A 28 3.96 4.93 -0.41
N GLU A 29 4.40 6.17 -0.61
CA GLU A 29 5.81 6.57 -0.47
C GLU A 29 6.32 6.35 0.95
N GLU A 30 5.60 6.82 1.97
CA GLU A 30 5.97 6.61 3.38
C GLU A 30 6.02 5.12 3.75
N CYS A 31 5.09 4.32 3.22
CA CYS A 31 5.09 2.88 3.45
C CYS A 31 6.31 2.18 2.85
N LEU A 32 6.80 2.64 1.69
CA LEU A 32 8.03 2.13 1.09
C LEU A 32 9.26 2.54 1.89
N LEU A 33 9.34 3.81 2.29
CA LEU A 33 10.45 4.34 3.09
C LEU A 33 10.55 3.64 4.46
N GLU A 34 9.42 3.31 5.08
CA GLU A 34 9.41 2.55 6.33
C GLU A 34 9.95 1.12 6.16
N ASP A 35 9.61 0.44 5.06
CA ASP A 35 10.13 -0.90 4.77
C ASP A 35 11.65 -0.88 4.55
N GLU A 36 12.16 0.13 3.85
CA GLU A 36 13.61 0.34 3.67
C GLU A 36 14.30 0.58 5.01
N ARG A 37 13.80 1.52 5.83
CA ARG A 37 14.33 1.79 7.18
C ARG A 37 14.35 0.53 8.06
N GLN A 38 13.29 -0.28 8.00
CA GLN A 38 13.21 -1.51 8.78
C GLN A 38 14.23 -2.55 8.29
N ARG A 39 14.42 -2.68 6.97
CA ARG A 39 15.42 -3.58 6.39
C ARG A 39 16.83 -3.19 6.77
N GLU A 40 17.17 -1.90 6.71
CA GLU A 40 18.46 -1.37 7.13
C GLU A 40 18.69 -1.61 8.63
N SER A 41 17.71 -1.27 9.47
CA SER A 41 17.79 -1.51 10.92
C SER A 41 18.03 -2.99 11.24
N THR A 42 17.31 -3.90 10.57
CA THR A 42 17.46 -5.35 10.75
C THR A 42 18.86 -5.82 10.34
N TYR A 43 19.40 -5.29 9.24
CA TYR A 43 20.76 -5.58 8.81
C TYR A 43 21.80 -5.08 9.83
N MET A 44 21.65 -3.86 10.33
CA MET A 44 22.54 -3.30 11.34
C MET A 44 22.56 -4.11 12.64
N MET A 45 21.44 -4.73 13.01
CA MET A 45 21.34 -5.55 14.22
C MET A 45 21.82 -7.00 14.04
N SER A 46 21.55 -7.62 12.88
CA SER A 46 21.76 -9.06 12.68
C SER A 46 22.90 -9.39 11.71
N GLY A 47 23.44 -8.40 11.00
CA GLY A 47 24.42 -8.58 9.92
C GLY A 47 23.84 -9.17 8.64
N VAL A 48 22.52 -9.41 8.58
CA VAL A 48 21.83 -10.06 7.46
C VAL A 48 20.56 -9.28 7.10
N TYR A 49 20.28 -9.13 5.80
CA TYR A 49 19.02 -8.53 5.38
C TYR A 49 17.88 -9.52 5.60
N PRO A 50 16.72 -9.06 6.11
CA PRO A 50 15.56 -9.92 6.29
C PRO A 50 15.00 -10.37 4.94
N GLU A 51 14.20 -11.44 4.95
CA GLU A 51 13.40 -11.83 3.80
C GLU A 51 12.47 -10.69 3.36
N ARG A 52 12.16 -10.62 2.06
CA ARG A 52 11.29 -9.57 1.53
C ARG A 52 9.91 -9.65 2.17
N ARG A 53 9.47 -8.53 2.73
CA ARG A 53 8.11 -8.36 3.26
C ARG A 53 7.15 -7.99 2.12
N ASN A 54 5.90 -8.44 2.21
CA ASN A 54 4.84 -7.96 1.33
C ASN A 54 4.29 -6.62 1.85
N THR A 55 4.79 -5.52 1.30
CA THR A 55 4.45 -4.15 1.69
C THR A 55 2.96 -3.83 1.49
N VAL A 56 2.31 -4.40 0.46
CA VAL A 56 0.88 -4.18 0.20
C VAL A 56 0.02 -4.79 1.31
N MET A 57 0.33 -6.02 1.74
CA MET A 57 -0.38 -6.65 2.86
C MET A 57 -0.20 -5.86 4.16
N LYS A 58 1.03 -5.37 4.43
CA LYS A 58 1.32 -4.50 5.59
C LYS A 58 0.44 -3.25 5.57
N LEU A 59 0.44 -2.51 4.46
CA LEU A 59 -0.35 -1.29 4.32
C LEU A 59 -1.85 -1.55 4.52
N MET A 60 -2.38 -2.63 3.94
CA MET A 60 -3.78 -3.01 4.11
C MET A 60 -4.11 -3.29 5.58
N THR A 61 -3.22 -3.98 6.30
CA THR A 61 -3.39 -4.27 7.73
C THR A 61 -3.36 -3.00 8.57
N ASP A 62 -2.41 -2.10 8.32
CA ASP A 62 -2.29 -0.84 9.06
C ASP A 62 -3.50 0.08 8.86
N LEU A 63 -4.02 0.15 7.63
CA LEU A 63 -5.23 0.92 7.33
C LEU A 63 -6.43 0.40 8.13
N LYS A 64 -6.64 -0.92 8.17
CA LYS A 64 -7.71 -1.55 8.95
C LYS A 64 -7.55 -1.30 10.45
N PHE A 65 -6.34 -1.47 10.98
CA PHE A 65 -6.09 -1.24 12.40
C PHE A 65 -6.29 0.22 12.81
N ASN A 66 -5.91 1.19 11.96
CA ASN A 66 -6.14 2.60 12.26
C ASN A 66 -7.64 2.96 12.18
N GLU A 67 -8.39 2.38 11.25
CA GLU A 67 -9.86 2.53 11.20
C GLU A 67 -10.50 2.08 12.53
N GLU A 68 -10.12 0.91 13.06
CA GLU A 68 -10.62 0.40 14.34
C GLU A 68 -10.25 1.26 15.55
N ARG A 69 -9.16 2.04 15.47
CA ARG A 69 -8.72 2.96 16.53
C ARG A 69 -9.50 4.26 16.56
N GLU A 70 -9.91 4.77 15.40
CA GLU A 70 -10.70 6.01 15.29
C GLU A 70 -12.18 5.80 15.67
N VAL A 71 -12.66 4.55 15.69
CA VAL A 71 -14.04 4.20 16.09
C VAL A 71 -14.21 4.08 17.62
N LYS A 72 -13.12 4.14 18.40
CA LYS A 72 -13.13 4.07 19.88
C LYS A 72 -12.88 5.42 20.52
#